data_AF-A0A1G5Y533-F1
#
_entry.id   AF-A0A1G5Y533-F1
#
_cell.length_a   1.000
_cell.length_b   1.000
_cell.length_c   1.000
_cell.angle_alpha   90.00
_cell.angle_beta   90.00
_cell.angle_gamma   90.00
#
_symmetry.space_group_name_H-M   'P 1'
#
loop_
_entity.id
_entity.type
_entity.pdbx_description
1 polymer ?
#
loop_
_entity_poly.entity_id
_entity_poly.type
_entity_poly.pdbx_seq_one_letter_code
_entity_poly.pdbx_strand_id
1 'polypeptide(L)'
;MGNTLEKLRYEDLKIGMHVKPEQVSNLYGVWLYVNPNTVSEDGFDILYFCNETNIDSKKVAEIRKAYGKTSVIYQPKFYEDEDVAVYD
;
A
#
# COMPACT_ATOMS: atom_id res chain seq x y z
N MET A 1 2.92 -27.60 0.64
CA MET A 1 3.56 -26.62 1.56
C MET A 1 3.26 -25.25 0.99
N GLY A 2 2.32 -24.53 1.60
CA GLY A 2 1.93 -23.21 1.12
C GLY A 2 3.03 -22.21 1.45
N ASN A 3 3.64 -21.61 0.43
CA ASN A 3 4.44 -20.41 0.62
C ASN A 3 3.48 -19.29 0.99
N THR A 4 3.24 -19.12 2.29
CA THR A 4 2.55 -17.92 2.79
C THR A 4 3.42 -16.74 2.39
N LEU A 5 2.92 -15.89 1.49
CA LEU A 5 3.60 -14.67 1.09
C LEU A 5 3.88 -13.82 2.34
N GLU A 6 5.14 -13.45 2.52
CA GLU A 6 5.55 -12.61 3.65
C GLU A 6 4.85 -11.26 3.58
N LYS A 7 4.21 -10.86 4.69
CA LYS A 7 3.56 -9.56 4.84
C LYS A 7 4.65 -8.50 4.98
N LEU A 8 4.57 -7.46 4.16
CA LEU A 8 5.51 -6.35 4.16
C LEU A 8 5.18 -5.38 5.29
N ARG A 9 6.23 -4.84 5.93
CA ARG A 9 6.14 -3.69 6.81
C ARG A 9 6.39 -2.41 6.03
N TYR A 10 6.04 -1.26 6.63
CA TYR A 10 6.26 0.05 6.02
C TYR A 10 7.73 0.26 5.58
N GLU A 11 8.67 -0.25 6.37
CA GLU A 11 10.12 -0.17 6.11
C GLU A 11 10.60 -1.02 4.92
N ASP A 12 9.82 -2.02 4.51
CA ASP A 12 10.15 -2.89 3.38
C ASP A 12 9.74 -2.27 2.04
N LEU A 13 8.83 -1.27 2.07
CA LEU A 13 8.28 -0.65 0.87
C LEU A 13 9.31 0.19 0.12
N LYS A 14 9.28 0.10 -1.20
CA LYS A 14 10.11 0.91 -2.10
C LYS A 14 9.29 1.40 -3.28
N ILE A 15 9.58 2.62 -3.73
CA ILE A 15 9.01 3.15 -4.97
C ILE A 15 9.51 2.29 -6.14
N GLY A 16 8.61 1.87 -7.02
CA GLY A 16 8.86 0.95 -8.13
C GLY A 16 8.84 -0.53 -7.75
N MET A 17 8.57 -0.87 -6.48
CA MET A 17 8.40 -2.26 -6.06
C MET A 17 7.06 -2.80 -6.55
N HIS A 18 7.09 -3.98 -7.18
CA HIS A 18 5.90 -4.76 -7.49
C HIS A 18 5.50 -5.58 -6.26
N VAL A 19 4.24 -5.43 -5.82
CA VAL A 19 3.72 -6.11 -4.62
C VAL A 19 2.38 -6.76 -4.91
N LYS A 20 2.12 -7.88 -4.26
CA LYS A 20 0.80 -8.52 -4.25
C LYS A 20 -0.13 -7.88 -3.21
N PRO A 21 -1.46 -7.83 -3.42
CA PRO A 21 -2.41 -7.31 -2.44
C PRO A 21 -2.26 -7.99 -1.06
N GLU A 22 -1.98 -9.29 -1.04
CA GLU A 22 -1.79 -10.04 0.20
C GLU A 22 -0.56 -9.58 0.98
N GLN A 23 0.50 -9.11 0.31
CA GLN A 23 1.72 -8.68 1.00
C GLN A 23 1.51 -7.37 1.77
N VAL A 24 0.60 -6.52 1.31
CA VAL A 24 0.32 -5.21 1.90
C VAL A 24 -0.93 -5.19 2.78
N SER A 25 -1.57 -6.35 2.98
CA SER A 25 -2.89 -6.42 3.64
C SER A 25 -2.90 -6.06 5.12
N ASN A 26 -1.72 -5.89 5.73
CA ASN A 26 -1.55 -5.54 7.15
C ASN A 26 -0.88 -4.16 7.31
N LEU A 27 -0.86 -3.35 6.25
CA LEU A 27 -0.29 -2.01 6.27
C LEU A 27 -1.37 -1.00 6.63
N TYR A 28 -1.65 -0.90 7.92
CA TYR A 28 -2.62 0.05 8.44
C TYR A 28 -2.06 1.46 8.56
N GLY A 29 -2.88 2.48 8.30
CA GLY A 29 -2.49 3.89 8.37
C GLY A 29 -1.52 4.33 7.27
N VAL A 30 -1.35 3.52 6.23
CA VAL A 30 -0.47 3.78 5.09
C VAL A 30 -1.32 4.01 3.83
N TRP A 31 -1.05 5.10 3.13
CA TRP A 31 -1.54 5.32 1.78
C TRP A 31 -0.55 4.76 0.77
N LEU A 32 -0.99 3.81 -0.05
CA LEU A 32 -0.23 3.30 -1.19
C LEU A 32 -0.80 3.88 -2.48
N TYR A 33 0.01 4.65 -3.18
CA TYR A 33 -0.29 5.17 -4.51
C TYR A 33 0.24 4.17 -5.52
N VAL A 34 -0.64 3.52 -6.29
CA VAL A 34 -0.26 2.42 -7.17
C VAL A 34 -0.30 2.83 -8.65
N ASN A 35 0.55 2.21 -9.46
CA ASN A 35 0.58 2.45 -10.90
C ASN A 35 -0.62 1.74 -11.57
N PRO A 36 -1.62 2.48 -12.10
CA PRO A 36 -2.83 1.89 -12.66
C PRO A 36 -2.55 0.99 -13.87
N ASN A 37 -1.42 1.18 -14.56
CA ASN A 37 -1.06 0.39 -15.74
C ASN A 37 -0.51 -1.00 -15.39
N THR A 38 -0.26 -1.27 -14.11
CA THR A 38 0.39 -2.50 -13.63
C THR A 38 -0.53 -3.34 -12.75
N VAL A 39 -1.72 -2.82 -12.44
CA VAL A 39 -2.70 -3.51 -11.59
C VAL A 39 -3.21 -4.75 -12.32
N SER A 40 -2.95 -5.91 -11.71
CA SER A 40 -3.37 -7.22 -12.19
C SER A 40 -3.59 -8.18 -11.00
N GLU A 41 -3.99 -9.41 -11.27
CA GLU A 41 -4.05 -10.48 -10.25
C GLU A 41 -2.68 -10.80 -9.65
N ASP A 42 -1.60 -10.51 -10.38
CA ASP A 42 -0.22 -10.75 -9.92
C ASP A 42 0.34 -9.64 -9.04
N GLY A 43 -0.36 -8.51 -8.92
CA GLY A 43 0.05 -7.39 -8.09
C GLY A 43 -0.04 -6.03 -8.76
N PHE A 44 0.70 -5.08 -8.22
CA PHE A 44 0.79 -3.70 -8.69
C PHE A 44 2.13 -3.06 -8.28
N ASP A 45 2.58 -2.06 -9.05
CA ASP A 45 3.75 -1.28 -8.71
C ASP A 45 3.41 -0.09 -7.80
N ILE A 46 4.24 0.15 -6.80
CA ILE A 46 4.12 1.30 -5.90
C ILE A 46 4.75 2.55 -6.54
N LEU A 47 3.96 3.59 -6.74
CA LEU A 47 4.43 4.90 -7.20
C LEU A 47 4.89 5.79 -6.04
N TYR A 48 4.22 5.69 -4.91
CA TYR A 48 4.51 6.44 -3.70
C TYR A 48 3.78 5.82 -2.52
N PHE A 49 4.30 6.02 -1.32
CA PHE A 49 3.66 5.60 -0.09
C PHE A 49 3.93 6.63 1.02
N CYS A 50 2.92 6.88 1.83
CA CYS A 50 2.99 7.82 2.93
C CYS A 50 2.02 7.45 4.04
N ASN A 51 2.13 8.12 5.17
CA ASN A 51 1.19 8.08 6.28
C ASN A 51 0.71 9.50 6.60
N GLU A 52 -0.14 9.63 7.60
CA GLU A 52 -0.75 10.90 8.03
C GLU A 52 0.28 11.99 8.38
N THR A 53 1.49 11.61 8.78
CA THR A 53 2.51 12.55 9.26
C THR A 53 3.50 12.97 8.18
N ASN A 54 3.66 12.19 7.10
CA ASN A 54 4.70 12.40 6.10
C ASN A 54 4.20 12.56 4.65
N ILE A 55 2.90 12.76 4.47
CA ILE A 55 2.31 13.00 3.15
C ILE A 55 2.88 14.27 2.48
N ASP A 56 3.43 14.10 1.28
CA ASP A 56 3.86 15.19 0.42
C ASP A 56 2.80 15.49 -0.65
N SER A 57 2.04 16.56 -0.43
CA SER A 57 0.99 17.03 -1.35
C SER A 57 1.50 17.33 -2.76
N LYS A 58 2.77 17.76 -2.93
CA LYS A 58 3.35 18.01 -4.26
C LYS A 58 3.56 16.70 -5.00
N LYS A 59 4.11 15.69 -4.32
CA LYS A 59 4.31 14.36 -4.90
C LYS A 59 2.99 13.72 -5.33
N VAL A 60 1.96 13.86 -4.50
CA VAL A 60 0.61 13.39 -4.81
C VAL A 60 0.03 14.09 -6.05
N ALA A 61 0.24 15.41 -6.18
CA ALA A 61 -0.20 16.16 -7.35
C ALA A 61 0.55 15.75 -8.63
N GLU A 62 1.85 15.49 -8.56
CA GLU A 62 2.65 14.97 -9.67
C GLU A 62 2.13 13.61 -10.16
N ILE A 63 1.84 12.69 -9.23
CA ILE A 63 1.29 11.37 -9.55
C ILE A 63 -0.09 11.48 -10.19
N ARG A 64 -0.98 12.31 -9.63
CA ARG A 64 -2.30 12.60 -10.22
C ARG A 64 -2.18 13.16 -11.64
N LYS A 65 -1.22 14.05 -11.89
CA LYS A 65 -1.00 14.62 -13.21
C LYS A 65 -0.46 13.59 -14.20
N ALA A 66 0.45 12.72 -13.76
CA ALA A 66 1.09 11.72 -14.61
C ALA A 66 0.18 10.53 -14.97
N TYR A 67 -0.64 10.08 -14.01
CA TYR A 67 -1.44 8.85 -14.16
C TYR A 67 -2.96 9.09 -14.20
N GLY A 68 -3.42 10.32 -13.99
CA GLY A 68 -4.84 10.66 -13.99
C GLY A 68 -5.54 10.16 -12.72
N LYS A 69 -6.42 9.16 -12.86
CA LYS A 69 -7.15 8.56 -11.74
C LYS A 69 -6.15 7.80 -10.86
N THR A 70 -5.88 8.33 -9.68
CA THR A 70 -4.99 7.69 -8.71
C THR A 70 -5.73 6.54 -8.02
N SER A 71 -5.29 5.31 -8.22
CA SER A 71 -5.68 4.20 -7.36
C SER A 71 -4.90 4.31 -6.05
N VAL A 72 -5.61 4.50 -4.94
CA VAL A 72 -5.05 4.58 -3.60
C VAL A 72 -5.58 3.40 -2.80
N ILE A 73 -4.67 2.60 -2.24
CA ILE A 73 -5.03 1.61 -1.23
C ILE A 73 -4.77 2.27 0.12
N TYR A 74 -5.81 2.31 0.95
CA TYR A 74 -5.72 2.78 2.33
C TYR A 74 -6.45 1.79 3.22
N GLN A 75 -5.72 1.20 4.17
CA GLN A 75 -6.31 0.45 5.25
C GLN A 75 -6.30 1.35 6.50
N PRO A 76 -7.46 1.76 7.02
CA PRO A 76 -7.54 2.60 8.20
C PRO A 76 -6.83 1.98 9.40
N LYS A 77 -6.11 2.80 10.17
CA LYS A 77 -5.38 2.35 11.37
C LYS A 77 -6.26 1.70 12.43
N PHE A 78 -7.55 2.04 12.45
CA PHE A 78 -8.54 1.50 13.39
C PHE A 78 -8.63 -0.04 13.40
N TYR A 79 -8.38 -0.70 12.26
CA TYR A 79 -8.42 -2.16 12.17
C TYR A 79 -7.16 -2.87 12.68
N GLU A 80 -6.09 -2.12 13.00
CA GLU A 80 -4.87 -2.67 13.60
C GLU A 80 -5.18 -3.33 14.96
N ASP A 81 -6.07 -2.72 15.76
CA ASP A 81 -6.44 -3.22 17.08
C ASP A 81 -7.52 -4.33 17.02
N GLU A 82 -8.37 -4.36 15.99
CA GLU A 82 -9.40 -5.41 15.82
C GLU A 82 -8.81 -6.74 15.36
N ASP A 83 -7.77 -6.75 14.52
CA ASP A 83 -7.07 -7.98 14.11
C ASP A 83 -6.20 -8.58 15.23
N VAL A 84 -5.78 -7.77 16.21
CA VAL A 84 -5.04 -8.25 17.40
C VAL A 84 -5.98 -8.93 18.40
N ALA A 85 -7.25 -8.52 18.46
CA ALA A 85 -8.23 -9.00 19.44
C ALA A 85 -8.88 -10.36 19.12
N VAL A 86 -8.58 -10.99 17.98
CA VAL A 86 -9.14 -12.31 17.60
C VAL A 86 -8.23 -13.48 18.01
N TYR A 87 -7.09 -13.20 18.65
CA TYR A 87 -6.17 -14.22 19.17
C TYR A 87 -5.90 -14.07 20.68
N ASP A 88 -6.95 -13.97 21.49
CA ASP A 88 -6.90 -14.31 22.92
C ASP A 88 -8.08 -15.22 23.29
#